data_AF-A0A177LT32-F1
#
_entry.id   AF-A0A177LT32-F1
#
_cell.length_a   1.000
_cell.length_b   1.000
_cell.length_c   1.000
_cell.angle_alpha   90.00
_cell.angle_beta   90.00
_cell.angle_gamma   90.00
#
_symmetry.space_group_name_H-M   'P 1'
#
loop_
_entity.id
_entity.type
_entity.pdbx_description
1 polymer ?
#
loop_
_entity_poly.entity_id
_entity_poly.type
_entity_poly.pdbx_seq_one_letter_code
_entity_poly.pdbx_strand_id
1 'polypeptide(L)'
;MPNKWEFNTVNIRQLIKTSQLGLILLAGVSSSAHAVHLDVEVWGDSDKMSAGFCRTAGAVGCDLAQLIASLQLPPNTLPTDGATGKMIFLTDFRDFAGGPNKTPNPGFQSVQNALNPGELIRYRAIGILQYWDTNSRTWNPAPANVRIKLAGGVDPGLVITDYNQCGGQLFCFAGTGNQSAVTLYRGTGVSGSAEMVVDAGNNQGSMHTHLNWFLENNAGVIGGPIGAYMLEMQILSNQRSHPSESFYVMFNGGLALADFSEALLDRVSSFPVAPPSSTLPVIASAGEDRVARLGSTIALDASASSDPQPGPSPLSYNWTQTVGTAVSLVGGNQQTANFLPNVPGNYTFNLSVSDGATTSYDEVTYTVPNIGDVDLDGDIDRIDVALILLGATQSPNAVANDVRDLDGNGVITSNDASIAKVRCSLRLCYPTRR
;
A
#
# COMPACT_ATOMS: atom_id res chain seq x y z
N MET A 1 62.18 23.29 24.00
CA MET A 1 61.87 23.74 22.63
C MET A 1 60.38 23.61 22.38
N PRO A 2 59.64 24.72 22.41
CA PRO A 2 58.38 24.86 21.69
C PRO A 2 58.42 26.09 20.77
N ASN A 3 58.00 25.96 19.51
CA ASN A 3 57.86 27.12 18.61
C ASN A 3 56.38 27.46 18.40
N LYS A 4 56.01 28.66 18.88
CA LYS A 4 54.90 29.50 18.40
C LYS A 4 55.37 30.29 17.16
N TRP A 5 54.43 31.00 16.51
CA TRP A 5 54.46 32.35 15.86
C TRP A 5 53.41 32.35 14.71
N GLU A 6 52.20 32.88 14.91
CA GLU A 6 51.74 34.27 14.66
C GLU A 6 51.68 34.68 13.17
N PHE A 7 50.48 35.00 12.68
CA PHE A 7 50.21 35.62 11.38
C PHE A 7 49.91 37.11 11.55
N ASN A 8 50.65 37.94 10.82
CA ASN A 8 50.53 39.40 10.76
C ASN A 8 49.30 39.85 9.95
N THR A 9 48.59 40.85 10.48
CA THR A 9 47.66 41.71 9.77
C THR A 9 48.41 42.79 8.98
N VAL A 10 48.06 43.02 7.71
CA VAL A 10 48.46 44.21 6.96
C VAL A 10 47.22 45.01 6.55
N ASN A 11 47.27 46.29 6.91
CA ASN A 11 46.27 47.34 6.69
C ASN A 11 46.69 48.11 5.43
N ILE A 12 45.79 48.30 4.46
CA ILE A 12 46.07 49.09 3.25
C ILE A 12 45.04 50.21 3.10
N ARG A 13 45.52 51.46 3.18
CA ARG A 13 44.83 52.65 2.68
C ARG A 13 45.61 53.28 1.51
N GLN A 14 44.83 53.63 0.48
CA GLN A 14 44.98 54.68 -0.54
C GLN A 14 46.08 54.56 -1.61
N LEU A 15 45.63 54.51 -2.87
CA LEU A 15 45.81 55.61 -3.84
C LEU A 15 44.88 55.42 -5.06
N ILE A 16 44.05 56.44 -5.31
CA ILE A 16 43.22 56.61 -6.51
C ILE A 16 44.07 57.33 -7.56
N LYS A 17 44.14 56.82 -8.80
CA LYS A 17 44.30 57.63 -10.03
C LYS A 17 43.79 56.86 -11.26
N THR A 18 42.65 57.35 -11.75
CA THR A 18 42.06 57.32 -13.09
C THR A 18 42.84 56.67 -14.25
N SER A 19 42.20 55.70 -14.92
CA SER A 19 42.17 55.60 -16.39
C SER A 19 40.95 54.77 -16.81
N GLN A 20 39.98 55.41 -17.47
CA GLN A 20 38.85 54.75 -18.12
C GLN A 20 39.30 54.22 -19.49
N LEU A 21 39.28 52.91 -19.67
CA LEU A 21 39.08 52.29 -20.97
C LEU A 21 38.22 51.04 -20.79
N GLY A 22 37.15 50.97 -21.59
CA GLY A 22 36.02 50.06 -21.42
C GLY A 22 36.42 48.60 -21.37
N LEU A 23 36.01 47.93 -20.30
CA LEU A 23 35.93 46.49 -20.22
C LEU A 23 34.44 46.13 -20.24
N ILE A 24 33.98 45.58 -21.36
CA ILE A 24 32.71 44.85 -21.43
C ILE A 24 32.85 43.68 -20.45
N LEU A 25 32.31 43.84 -19.24
CA LEU A 25 32.11 42.72 -18.34
C LEU A 25 31.04 41.85 -19.02
N LEU A 26 31.45 40.74 -19.63
CA LEU A 26 30.57 39.59 -19.74
C LEU A 26 30.15 39.27 -18.31
N ALA A 27 28.92 39.64 -17.95
CA ALA A 27 28.23 39.00 -16.86
C ALA A 27 28.08 37.54 -17.28
N GLY A 28 29.07 36.72 -16.92
CA GLY A 28 28.92 35.29 -16.91
C GLY A 28 27.69 35.02 -16.05
N VAL A 29 26.63 34.58 -16.70
CA VAL A 29 25.45 34.06 -16.02
C VAL A 29 25.96 32.85 -15.27
N SER A 30 26.33 33.03 -14.00
CA SER A 30 26.54 31.93 -13.07
C SER A 30 25.18 31.29 -12.88
N SER A 31 24.83 30.36 -13.76
CA SER A 31 23.76 29.41 -13.50
C SER A 31 24.20 28.62 -12.28
N SER A 32 23.61 28.89 -11.12
CA SER A 32 23.67 28.00 -9.98
C SER A 32 23.22 26.62 -10.45
N ALA A 33 24.14 25.67 -10.53
CA ALA A 33 23.82 24.28 -10.74
C ALA A 33 23.06 23.80 -9.49
N HIS A 34 21.73 23.83 -9.56
CA HIS A 34 20.87 23.35 -8.48
C HIS A 34 20.90 21.82 -8.49
N ALA A 35 21.48 21.22 -7.45
CA ALA A 35 21.52 19.77 -7.30
C ALA A 35 20.12 19.27 -6.96
N VAL A 36 19.50 18.58 -7.90
CA VAL A 36 18.22 17.89 -7.72
C VAL A 36 18.49 16.59 -6.97
N HIS A 37 18.29 16.57 -5.65
CA HIS A 37 18.37 15.35 -4.86
C HIS A 37 17.36 15.39 -3.72
N LEU A 38 16.84 14.22 -3.39
CA LEU A 38 15.86 14.02 -2.35
C LEU A 38 16.34 12.89 -1.45
N ASP A 39 16.47 13.16 -0.16
CA ASP A 39 16.88 12.13 0.80
C ASP A 39 15.76 11.12 1.01
N VAL A 40 16.15 9.87 1.25
CA VAL A 40 15.21 8.79 1.55
C VAL A 40 14.72 8.99 2.99
N GLU A 41 13.46 9.36 3.17
CA GLU A 41 12.85 9.38 4.50
C GLU A 41 12.54 7.94 4.91
N VAL A 42 13.02 7.53 6.09
CA VAL A 42 12.82 6.19 6.66
C VAL A 42 12.10 6.29 7.99
N TRP A 43 11.14 5.39 8.23
CA TRP A 43 10.38 5.35 9.48
C TRP A 43 9.88 3.94 9.77
N GLY A 44 9.45 3.76 11.02
CA GLY A 44 8.76 2.58 11.48
C GLY A 44 7.24 2.73 11.44
N ASP A 45 6.55 1.71 10.94
CA ASP A 45 5.10 1.55 11.07
C ASP A 45 4.80 0.21 11.75
N SER A 46 4.51 0.26 13.05
CA SER A 46 4.38 -0.92 13.93
C SER A 46 5.58 -1.88 13.83
N ASP A 47 5.46 -2.99 13.10
CA ASP A 47 6.53 -4.00 12.94
C ASP A 47 7.15 -3.99 11.52
N LYS A 48 6.83 -2.97 10.72
CA LYS A 48 7.33 -2.78 9.36
C LYS A 48 8.21 -1.54 9.25
N MET A 49 9.33 -1.67 8.55
CA MET A 49 10.09 -0.50 8.07
C MET A 49 9.40 0.10 6.85
N SER A 50 9.49 1.40 6.71
CA SER A 50 8.99 2.12 5.55
C SER A 50 10.03 3.12 5.06
N ALA A 51 10.02 3.36 3.75
CA ALA A 51 10.84 4.35 3.08
C ALA A 51 9.92 5.15 2.15
N GLY A 52 10.20 6.43 1.94
CA GLY A 52 9.34 7.25 1.12
C GLY A 52 9.84 8.65 0.85
N PHE A 53 9.08 9.33 -0.01
CA PHE A 53 9.27 10.74 -0.27
C PHE A 53 8.59 11.56 0.81
N CYS A 54 9.33 12.41 1.51
CA CYS A 54 8.77 13.65 2.03
C CYS A 54 7.45 13.51 2.84
N ARG A 55 7.34 12.46 3.67
CA ARG A 55 6.15 12.26 4.52
C ARG A 55 6.01 13.44 5.48
N THR A 56 7.12 13.96 5.97
CA THR A 56 7.15 15.08 6.92
C THR A 56 7.44 16.40 6.20
N ALA A 57 6.43 17.26 6.10
CA ALA A 57 6.57 18.58 5.51
C ALA A 57 7.64 19.41 6.25
N GLY A 58 8.60 19.96 5.50
CA GLY A 58 9.67 20.81 6.04
C GLY A 58 10.89 20.06 6.59
N ALA A 59 10.97 18.73 6.42
CA ALA A 59 12.22 18.00 6.64
C ALA A 59 13.35 18.52 5.72
N VAL A 60 14.60 18.43 6.18
CA VAL A 60 15.76 18.82 5.36
C VAL A 60 15.82 17.91 4.12
N GLY A 61 16.19 18.44 2.95
CA GLY A 61 16.21 17.62 1.72
C GLY A 61 14.84 17.19 1.21
N CYS A 62 13.74 17.76 1.75
CA CYS A 62 12.37 17.52 1.31
C CYS A 62 11.79 18.73 0.54
N ASP A 63 12.20 18.89 -0.72
CA ASP A 63 11.61 19.88 -1.64
C ASP A 63 11.12 19.22 -2.93
N LEU A 64 9.91 18.66 -2.84
CA LEU A 64 9.26 18.02 -3.97
C LEU A 64 8.87 19.02 -5.07
N ALA A 65 8.61 20.28 -4.71
CA ALA A 65 8.25 21.31 -5.67
C ALA A 65 9.44 21.67 -6.58
N GLN A 66 10.64 21.75 -6.00
CA GLN A 66 11.88 21.94 -6.74
C GLN A 66 12.22 20.73 -7.63
N LEU A 67 11.96 19.50 -7.17
CA LEU A 67 12.13 18.28 -7.97
C LEU A 67 11.24 18.30 -9.23
N ILE A 68 9.94 18.57 -9.06
CA ILE A 68 8.98 18.63 -10.17
C ILE A 68 9.33 19.76 -11.15
N ALA A 69 9.66 20.95 -10.63
CA ALA A 69 9.98 22.11 -11.45
C ALA A 69 11.29 21.95 -12.23
N SER A 70 12.31 21.33 -11.63
CA SER A 70 13.61 21.13 -12.27
C SER A 70 13.58 20.06 -13.36
N LEU A 71 12.74 19.03 -13.22
CA LEU A 71 12.64 17.94 -14.19
C LEU A 71 11.50 18.11 -15.21
N GLN A 72 10.73 19.19 -15.10
CA GLN A 72 9.55 19.48 -15.94
C GLN A 72 8.53 18.34 -15.92
N LEU A 73 8.39 17.67 -14.77
CA LEU A 73 7.43 16.59 -14.61
C LEU A 73 6.00 17.15 -14.58
N PRO A 74 4.98 16.38 -15.02
CA PRO A 74 3.60 16.78 -14.85
C PRO A 74 3.28 17.11 -13.38
N PRO A 75 2.34 18.04 -13.11
CA PRO A 75 1.96 18.34 -11.74
C PRO A 75 1.52 17.09 -10.97
N ASN A 76 1.94 16.95 -9.71
CA ASN A 76 1.62 15.85 -8.81
C ASN A 76 2.15 14.46 -9.20
N THR A 77 3.12 14.35 -10.11
CA THR A 77 3.77 13.05 -10.39
C THR A 77 5.01 12.88 -9.51
N LEU A 78 4.89 12.06 -8.47
CA LEU A 78 6.05 11.51 -7.77
C LEU A 78 6.77 10.52 -8.70
N PRO A 79 8.12 10.53 -8.80
CA PRO A 79 8.83 9.58 -9.65
C PRO A 79 8.62 8.16 -9.12
N THR A 80 7.70 7.43 -9.76
CA THR A 80 7.31 6.07 -9.41
C THR A 80 7.38 5.24 -10.67
N ASP A 81 8.05 4.10 -10.59
CA ASP A 81 8.19 3.18 -11.71
C ASP A 81 6.82 2.68 -12.18
N GLY A 82 6.50 2.88 -13.46
CA GLY A 82 5.19 2.50 -14.02
C GLY A 82 4.97 0.99 -14.03
N ALA A 83 6.06 0.21 -14.17
CA ALA A 83 5.99 -1.23 -14.13
C ALA A 83 5.85 -1.76 -12.69
N THR A 84 6.78 -1.44 -11.79
CA THR A 84 6.80 -2.08 -10.47
C THR A 84 6.06 -1.33 -9.37
N GLY A 85 5.60 -0.09 -9.63
CA GLY A 85 5.04 0.79 -8.59
C GLY A 85 6.05 1.24 -7.53
N LYS A 86 7.35 1.01 -7.75
CA LYS A 86 8.40 1.35 -6.78
C LYS A 86 8.80 2.81 -6.94
N MET A 87 9.05 3.49 -5.82
CA MET A 87 9.56 4.87 -5.83
C MET A 87 10.95 4.95 -6.46
N ILE A 88 11.24 6.05 -7.15
CA ILE A 88 12.53 6.34 -7.80
C ILE A 88 13.11 7.61 -7.18
N PHE A 89 14.15 7.47 -6.36
CA PHE A 89 14.90 8.59 -5.80
C PHE A 89 15.92 9.08 -6.82
N LEU A 90 15.90 10.38 -7.11
CA LEU A 90 16.76 10.98 -8.13
C LEU A 90 17.96 11.64 -7.48
N THR A 91 19.12 11.50 -8.13
CA THR A 91 20.39 12.07 -7.68
C THR A 91 21.30 12.33 -8.89
N ASP A 92 22.31 13.16 -8.72
CA ASP A 92 23.23 13.53 -9.79
C ASP A 92 24.69 13.36 -9.34
N PHE A 93 25.46 12.62 -10.12
CA PHE A 93 26.90 12.44 -9.88
C PHE A 93 27.74 13.69 -10.15
N ARG A 94 27.14 14.76 -10.68
CA ARG A 94 27.76 16.07 -10.89
C ARG A 94 27.39 17.08 -9.80
N ASP A 95 26.73 16.66 -8.72
CA ASP A 95 26.59 17.54 -7.56
C ASP A 95 27.98 17.83 -6.96
N PHE A 96 28.36 19.11 -6.93
CA PHE A 96 29.76 19.50 -6.76
C PHE A 96 30.31 19.32 -5.33
N ALA A 97 29.56 18.72 -4.41
CA ALA A 97 30.03 18.41 -3.06
C ALA A 97 31.08 17.29 -3.04
N GLY A 98 31.03 16.35 -3.99
CA GLY A 98 31.95 15.20 -4.09
C GLY A 98 32.99 15.28 -5.20
N GLY A 99 32.78 16.16 -6.18
CA GLY A 99 33.52 16.17 -7.45
C GLY A 99 32.84 15.29 -8.51
N PRO A 100 33.27 15.34 -9.78
CA PRO A 100 32.60 14.63 -10.87
C PRO A 100 32.58 13.11 -10.61
N ASN A 101 31.43 12.47 -10.81
CA ASN A 101 31.22 11.02 -10.63
C ASN A 101 31.25 10.56 -9.16
N LYS A 102 31.03 11.48 -8.21
CA LYS A 102 30.90 11.19 -6.78
C LYS A 102 29.82 12.08 -6.15
N THR A 103 28.89 11.48 -5.42
CA THR A 103 27.82 12.21 -4.72
C THR A 103 27.60 11.64 -3.31
N PRO A 104 27.31 12.48 -2.30
CA PRO A 104 26.81 12.03 -1.00
C PRO A 104 25.30 11.72 -1.00
N ASN A 105 24.62 11.81 -2.16
CA ASN A 105 23.17 11.77 -2.27
C ASN A 105 22.66 10.57 -3.08
N PRO A 106 21.46 10.04 -2.77
CA PRO A 106 20.59 10.47 -1.68
C PRO A 106 21.19 10.07 -0.33
N GLY A 107 20.95 10.91 0.68
CA GLY A 107 21.10 10.54 2.08
C GLY A 107 19.88 9.76 2.57
N PHE A 108 19.93 9.40 3.85
CA PHE A 108 18.82 8.78 4.58
C PHE A 108 18.49 9.65 5.77
N GLN A 109 17.20 9.86 6.01
CA GLN A 109 16.76 10.67 7.13
C GLN A 109 15.51 10.11 7.82
N SER A 110 15.36 10.43 9.09
CA SER A 110 14.17 10.17 9.89
C SER A 110 13.91 11.37 10.78
N VAL A 111 12.64 11.74 10.91
CA VAL A 111 12.23 12.83 11.81
C VAL A 111 12.01 12.33 13.24
N GLN A 112 11.73 13.26 14.16
CA GLN A 112 11.45 12.91 15.55
C GLN A 112 10.30 11.90 15.66
N ASN A 113 10.48 10.88 16.50
CA ASN A 113 9.56 9.76 16.76
C ASN A 113 9.31 8.84 15.54
N ALA A 114 10.07 8.97 14.45
CA ALA A 114 9.94 8.08 13.30
C ALA A 114 10.56 6.70 13.57
N LEU A 115 11.58 6.62 14.41
CA LEU A 115 12.26 5.40 14.83
C LEU A 115 12.26 5.26 16.36
N ASN A 116 12.51 4.05 16.86
CA ASN A 116 12.80 3.86 18.28
C ASN A 116 14.21 4.38 18.62
N PRO A 117 14.46 4.87 19.84
CA PRO A 117 15.81 5.20 20.29
C PRO A 117 16.77 4.01 20.15
N GLY A 118 17.91 4.23 19.48
CA GLY A 118 18.92 3.21 19.20
C GLY A 118 18.50 2.15 18.18
N GLU A 119 17.40 2.35 17.45
CA GLU A 119 17.01 1.48 16.35
C GLU A 119 18.04 1.58 15.21
N LEU A 120 18.70 0.47 14.90
CA LEU A 120 19.73 0.40 13.86
C LEU A 120 19.08 0.20 12.51
N ILE A 121 19.33 1.15 11.61
CA ILE A 121 18.84 1.12 10.25
C ILE A 121 19.93 0.60 9.32
N ARG A 122 19.55 -0.38 8.50
CA ARG A 122 20.42 -1.01 7.49
C ARG A 122 19.75 -0.92 6.14
N TYR A 123 20.54 -0.84 5.08
CA TYR A 123 20.03 -1.11 3.75
C TYR A 123 20.43 -2.51 3.30
N ARG A 124 19.67 -3.05 2.34
CA ARG A 124 20.01 -4.22 1.53
C ARG A 124 20.03 -3.83 0.06
N ALA A 125 21.12 -4.15 -0.61
CA ALA A 125 21.32 -3.97 -2.04
C ALA A 125 20.73 -5.14 -2.82
N ILE A 126 19.97 -4.86 -3.88
CA ILE A 126 19.17 -5.85 -4.61
C ILE A 126 19.46 -5.77 -6.12
N GLY A 127 19.37 -6.91 -6.80
CA GLY A 127 19.32 -6.97 -8.25
C GLY A 127 20.62 -6.61 -8.94
N ILE A 128 20.52 -5.84 -10.03
CA ILE A 128 21.63 -5.43 -10.90
C ILE A 128 21.65 -3.91 -11.04
N LEU A 129 22.80 -3.37 -11.46
CA LEU A 129 22.89 -1.99 -11.94
C LEU A 129 22.33 -1.91 -13.36
N GLN A 130 21.27 -1.15 -13.54
CA GLN A 130 20.72 -0.81 -14.84
C GLN A 130 21.34 0.49 -15.37
N TYR A 131 21.40 0.61 -16.69
CA TYR A 131 22.02 1.71 -17.42
C TYR A 131 21.15 2.10 -18.62
N TRP A 132 20.84 3.39 -18.72
CA TRP A 132 20.22 3.98 -19.89
C TRP A 132 21.28 4.28 -20.94
N ASP A 133 21.26 3.53 -22.04
CA ASP A 133 22.16 3.74 -23.16
C ASP A 133 21.69 4.92 -24.01
N THR A 134 22.58 5.90 -24.20
CA THR A 134 22.27 7.15 -24.91
C THR A 134 22.09 6.98 -26.41
N ASN A 135 22.64 5.92 -27.00
CA ASN A 135 22.52 5.64 -28.42
C ASN A 135 21.24 4.85 -28.70
N SER A 136 20.97 3.81 -27.92
CA SER A 136 19.78 2.97 -28.14
C SER A 136 18.51 3.53 -27.49
N ARG A 137 18.64 4.49 -26.55
CA ARG A 137 17.52 5.07 -25.79
C ARG A 137 16.69 3.98 -25.09
N THR A 138 17.37 3.04 -24.43
CA THR A 138 16.74 1.93 -23.71
C THR A 138 17.52 1.57 -22.45
N TRP A 139 16.83 1.06 -21.44
CA TRP A 139 17.45 0.47 -20.25
C TRP A 139 18.03 -0.91 -20.52
N ASN A 140 19.29 -1.09 -20.15
CA ASN A 140 20.04 -2.35 -20.26
C ASN A 140 20.81 -2.62 -18.95
N PRO A 141 21.30 -3.83 -18.70
CA PRO A 141 22.32 -4.06 -17.68
C PRO A 141 23.54 -3.16 -17.92
N ALA A 142 24.12 -2.60 -16.87
CA ALA A 142 25.28 -1.73 -16.98
C ALA A 142 26.48 -2.45 -17.62
N PRO A 143 27.33 -1.73 -18.40
CA PRO A 143 28.50 -2.32 -19.05
C PRO A 143 29.44 -3.02 -18.07
N ALA A 144 30.09 -4.11 -18.50
CA ALA A 144 30.86 -4.99 -17.63
C ALA A 144 32.01 -4.29 -16.86
N ASN A 145 32.56 -3.20 -17.39
CA ASN A 145 33.64 -2.43 -16.75
C ASN A 145 33.15 -1.18 -15.99
N VAL A 146 31.88 -1.14 -15.59
CA VAL A 146 31.27 -0.01 -14.88
C VAL A 146 30.56 -0.53 -13.63
N ARG A 147 30.66 0.21 -12.53
CA ARG A 147 29.96 -0.07 -11.28
C ARG A 147 29.62 1.20 -10.52
N ILE A 148 28.58 1.12 -9.69
CA ILE A 148 28.35 2.08 -8.61
C ILE A 148 28.84 1.46 -7.32
N LYS A 149 29.76 2.15 -6.65
CA LYS A 149 30.24 1.81 -5.29
C LYS A 149 29.54 2.68 -4.27
N LEU A 150 28.98 2.06 -3.23
CA LEU A 150 28.46 2.72 -2.04
C LEU A 150 29.41 2.45 -0.87
N ALA A 151 29.91 3.51 -0.24
CA ALA A 151 30.83 3.44 0.88
C ALA A 151 30.39 4.35 2.04
N GLY A 152 30.87 4.04 3.24
CA GLY A 152 30.59 4.83 4.45
C GLY A 152 29.59 4.17 5.41
N GLY A 153 28.96 3.07 5.01
CA GLY A 153 28.18 2.23 5.92
C GLY A 153 29.08 1.31 6.75
N VAL A 154 28.52 0.76 7.82
CA VAL A 154 29.23 -0.19 8.70
C VAL A 154 28.74 -1.61 8.42
N ASP A 155 29.66 -2.58 8.37
CA ASP A 155 29.29 -3.99 8.20
C ASP A 155 28.45 -4.48 9.40
N PRO A 156 27.25 -5.05 9.18
CA PRO A 156 26.38 -5.52 10.27
C PRO A 156 27.03 -6.58 11.16
N GLY A 157 27.95 -7.39 10.63
CA GLY A 157 28.68 -8.41 11.40
C GLY A 157 29.63 -7.82 12.45
N LEU A 158 29.91 -6.53 12.36
CA LEU A 158 30.75 -5.80 13.32
C LEU A 158 29.95 -5.09 14.39
N VAL A 159 28.63 -5.01 14.24
CA VAL A 159 27.77 -4.33 15.21
C VAL A 159 27.38 -5.31 16.30
N ILE A 160 27.88 -5.07 17.51
CA ILE A 160 27.48 -5.78 18.71
C ILE A 160 26.31 -5.01 19.31
N THR A 161 25.17 -5.67 19.48
CA THR A 161 23.96 -5.10 20.11
C THR A 161 23.73 -5.65 21.52
N ASP A 162 24.64 -6.49 22.03
CA ASP A 162 24.58 -6.99 23.40
C ASP A 162 25.02 -5.89 24.38
N TYR A 163 24.10 -5.45 25.22
CA TYR A 163 24.29 -4.38 26.19
C TYR A 163 25.46 -4.63 27.15
N ASN A 164 25.68 -5.89 27.56
CA ASN A 164 26.73 -6.26 28.49
C ASN A 164 28.10 -6.27 27.80
N GLN A 165 28.15 -6.71 26.53
CA GLN A 165 29.36 -6.65 25.72
C GLN A 165 29.73 -5.22 25.32
N CYS A 166 28.76 -4.31 25.30
CA CYS A 166 28.95 -2.90 24.95
C CYS A 166 29.12 -1.95 26.15
N GLY A 167 29.41 -2.48 27.34
CA GLY A 167 29.69 -1.65 28.51
C GLY A 167 28.56 -0.70 28.88
N GLY A 168 27.31 -1.09 28.61
CA GLY A 168 26.12 -0.29 28.87
C GLY A 168 25.69 0.64 27.74
N GLN A 169 26.31 0.55 26.56
CA GLN A 169 25.86 1.22 25.34
C GLN A 169 24.82 0.37 24.60
N LEU A 170 23.94 1.03 23.82
CA LEU A 170 22.90 0.38 23.03
C LEU A 170 23.48 -0.50 21.90
N PHE A 171 24.65 -0.12 21.38
CA PHE A 171 25.46 -0.95 20.50
C PHE A 171 26.93 -0.48 20.54
N CYS A 172 27.83 -1.32 20.06
CA CYS A 172 29.26 -1.04 19.95
C CYS A 172 29.86 -1.86 18.79
N PHE A 173 31.13 -1.63 18.45
CA PHE A 173 31.75 -2.27 17.29
C PHE A 173 32.83 -3.28 17.69
N ALA A 174 32.84 -4.43 17.01
CA ALA A 174 33.85 -5.46 17.17
C ALA A 174 35.20 -5.03 16.56
N GLY A 175 36.10 -4.49 17.38
CA GLY A 175 37.52 -4.25 17.06
C GLY A 175 37.85 -2.95 16.30
N THR A 176 39.14 -2.57 16.33
CA THR A 176 39.71 -1.33 15.71
C THR A 176 40.19 -1.54 14.26
N GLY A 177 39.67 -2.56 13.57
CA GLY A 177 40.05 -2.88 12.20
C GLY A 177 39.54 -1.85 11.20
N ASN A 178 40.41 -1.41 10.29
CA ASN A 178 40.13 -0.49 9.20
C ASN A 178 39.13 -1.14 8.21
N GLN A 179 37.83 -0.94 8.44
CA GLN A 179 36.78 -1.75 7.80
C GLN A 179 35.90 -0.88 6.91
N SER A 180 36.46 -0.48 5.77
CA SER A 180 35.68 0.10 4.66
C SER A 180 34.92 -1.02 3.95
N ALA A 181 33.85 -1.53 4.57
CA ALA A 181 32.86 -2.31 3.86
C ALA A 181 32.26 -1.44 2.75
N VAL A 182 32.14 -2.02 1.55
CA VAL A 182 31.58 -1.34 0.39
C VAL A 182 30.60 -2.26 -0.30
N THR A 183 29.53 -1.68 -0.83
CA THR A 183 28.60 -2.36 -1.73
C THR A 183 28.94 -1.97 -3.16
N LEU A 184 29.02 -2.96 -4.05
CA LEU A 184 29.31 -2.75 -5.47
C LEU A 184 28.14 -3.25 -6.33
N TYR A 185 27.44 -2.33 -6.99
CA TYR A 185 26.40 -2.63 -7.97
C TYR A 185 27.01 -2.74 -9.37
N ARG A 186 26.76 -3.85 -10.06
CA ARG A 186 27.17 -4.10 -11.46
C ARG A 186 26.00 -4.59 -12.29
N GLY A 187 26.11 -4.53 -13.62
CA GLY A 187 25.11 -5.10 -14.52
C GLY A 187 24.88 -6.60 -14.34
N THR A 188 25.80 -7.32 -13.69
CA THR A 188 25.70 -8.75 -13.38
C THR A 188 25.22 -9.05 -11.97
N GLY A 189 25.04 -8.04 -11.10
CA GLY A 189 24.61 -8.24 -9.71
C GLY A 189 25.30 -7.35 -8.69
N VAL A 190 24.97 -7.59 -7.42
CA VAL A 190 25.60 -6.98 -6.25
C VAL A 190 26.77 -7.83 -5.77
N SER A 191 27.83 -7.18 -5.28
CA SER A 191 28.98 -7.82 -4.62
C SER A 191 29.57 -6.92 -3.53
N GLY A 192 30.55 -7.42 -2.78
CA GLY A 192 30.97 -6.78 -1.53
C GLY A 192 29.95 -7.06 -0.42
N SER A 193 29.73 -6.10 0.46
CA SER A 193 28.71 -6.23 1.51
C SER A 193 27.35 -5.86 0.93
N ALA A 194 26.43 -6.82 0.82
CA ALA A 194 25.08 -6.56 0.29
C ALA A 194 24.18 -5.84 1.30
N GLU A 195 24.53 -5.88 2.59
CA GLU A 195 23.86 -5.14 3.65
C GLU A 195 24.88 -4.32 4.43
N MET A 196 24.56 -3.05 4.69
CA MET A 196 25.36 -2.20 5.58
C MET A 196 24.45 -1.36 6.47
N VAL A 197 24.93 -1.08 7.68
CA VAL A 197 24.31 -0.15 8.61
C VAL A 197 24.49 1.26 8.07
N VAL A 198 23.37 1.98 7.99
CA VAL A 198 23.31 3.39 7.63
C VAL A 198 23.62 4.22 8.87
N ASP A 199 22.76 4.12 9.89
CA ASP A 199 22.89 4.82 11.17
C ASP A 199 21.91 4.23 12.22
N ALA A 200 21.91 4.78 13.43
CA ALA A 200 20.93 4.51 14.46
C ALA A 200 20.04 5.73 14.73
N GLY A 201 18.77 5.47 15.07
CA GLY A 201 17.90 6.50 15.62
C GLY A 201 18.49 7.07 16.93
N ASN A 202 18.59 8.40 17.04
CA ASN A 202 19.03 9.04 18.27
C ASN A 202 17.97 8.91 19.39
N ASN A 203 18.19 9.55 20.53
CA ASN A 203 17.25 9.51 21.66
C ASN A 203 15.84 10.05 21.36
N GLN A 204 15.68 10.80 20.27
CA GLN A 204 14.42 11.35 19.80
C GLN A 204 13.84 10.54 18.62
N GLY A 205 14.48 9.43 18.24
CA GLY A 205 14.03 8.61 17.11
C GLY A 205 14.31 9.22 15.73
N SER A 206 15.20 10.21 15.64
CA SER A 206 15.62 10.83 14.37
C SER A 206 17.03 10.40 13.96
N MET A 207 17.29 10.42 12.65
CA MET A 207 18.62 10.18 12.06
C MET A 207 18.76 11.02 10.79
N HIS A 208 19.99 11.37 10.41
CA HIS A 208 20.26 12.00 9.12
C HIS A 208 21.70 11.70 8.72
N THR A 209 21.86 10.93 7.64
CA THR A 209 23.15 10.30 7.31
C THR A 209 23.31 10.23 5.82
N HIS A 210 24.48 10.69 5.34
CA HIS A 210 24.86 10.57 3.95
C HIS A 210 25.96 9.54 3.78
N LEU A 211 25.75 8.64 2.82
CA LEU A 211 26.77 7.70 2.37
C LEU A 211 27.40 8.22 1.07
N ASN A 212 28.56 7.69 0.70
CA ASN A 212 29.29 8.14 -0.48
C ASN A 212 29.07 7.18 -1.66
N TRP A 213 28.51 7.72 -2.74
CA TRP A 213 28.33 7.03 -4.00
C TRP A 213 29.44 7.40 -4.98
N PHE A 214 29.95 6.41 -5.71
CA PHE A 214 31.00 6.60 -6.71
C PHE A 214 30.63 5.85 -7.99
N LEU A 215 30.63 6.53 -9.12
CA LEU A 215 30.63 5.89 -10.44
C LEU A 215 32.08 5.63 -10.82
N GLU A 216 32.45 4.36 -10.98
CA GLU A 216 33.82 3.95 -11.24
C GLU A 216 33.89 2.69 -12.12
N ASN A 217 35.08 2.42 -12.64
CA ASN A 217 35.36 1.16 -13.32
C ASN A 217 35.75 0.04 -12.33
N ASN A 218 36.00 -1.18 -12.84
CA ASN A 218 36.35 -2.31 -11.98
C ASN A 218 37.68 -2.14 -11.22
N ALA A 219 38.58 -1.29 -11.71
CA ALA A 219 39.84 -0.94 -11.05
C ALA A 219 39.70 0.19 -10.01
N GLY A 220 38.49 0.74 -9.81
CA GLY A 220 38.24 1.83 -8.88
C GLY A 220 38.62 3.22 -9.40
N VAL A 221 38.85 3.35 -10.72
CA VAL A 221 39.05 4.65 -11.34
C VAL A 221 37.70 5.31 -11.53
N ILE A 222 37.55 6.51 -10.95
CA ILE A 222 36.33 7.31 -11.00
C ILE A 222 36.00 7.68 -12.45
N GLY A 223 34.74 7.48 -12.84
CA GLY A 223 34.20 7.71 -14.17
C GLY A 223 33.40 6.54 -14.71
N GLY A 224 32.65 6.81 -15.76
CA GLY A 224 31.85 5.83 -16.49
C GLY A 224 31.27 6.45 -17.77
N PRO A 225 30.61 5.64 -18.62
CA PRO A 225 29.84 6.13 -19.75
C PRO A 225 28.80 7.17 -19.34
N ILE A 226 28.55 8.14 -20.20
CA ILE A 226 27.44 9.08 -20.02
C ILE A 226 26.12 8.30 -20.15
N GLY A 227 25.21 8.48 -19.21
CA GLY A 227 23.90 7.83 -19.18
C GLY A 227 23.22 8.02 -17.84
N ALA A 228 22.04 7.41 -17.67
CA ALA A 228 21.40 7.28 -16.37
C ALA A 228 21.69 5.89 -15.80
N TYR A 229 21.85 5.79 -14.49
CA TYR A 229 22.13 4.54 -13.81
C TYR A 229 21.06 4.30 -12.76
N MET A 230 20.52 3.10 -12.66
CA MET A 230 19.48 2.79 -11.68
C MET A 230 19.82 1.53 -10.90
N LEU A 231 19.64 1.58 -9.59
CA LEU A 231 19.85 0.46 -8.68
C LEU A 231 18.65 0.31 -7.74
N GLU A 232 18.51 -0.88 -7.17
CA GLU A 232 17.44 -1.21 -6.24
C GLU A 232 17.99 -1.45 -4.84
N MET A 233 17.29 -0.95 -3.83
CA MET A 233 17.61 -1.23 -2.44
C MET A 233 16.38 -1.24 -1.53
N GLN A 234 16.55 -1.77 -0.33
CA GLN A 234 15.49 -1.96 0.67
C GLN A 234 16.02 -1.59 2.06
N ILE A 235 15.15 -1.14 2.97
CA ILE A 235 15.50 -0.77 4.34
C ILE A 235 15.09 -1.85 5.33
N LEU A 236 15.97 -2.10 6.30
CA LEU A 236 15.82 -3.07 7.37
C LEU A 236 16.12 -2.43 8.71
N SER A 237 15.58 -3.02 9.77
CA SER A 237 15.83 -2.65 11.15
C SER A 237 16.32 -3.86 11.95
N ASN A 238 16.96 -3.62 13.09
CA ASN A 238 17.23 -4.66 14.08
C ASN A 238 16.05 -4.90 15.06
N GLN A 239 15.07 -4.00 15.09
CA GLN A 239 13.93 -4.07 16.02
C GLN A 239 12.61 -4.42 15.35
N ARG A 240 12.56 -4.55 14.01
CA ARG A 240 11.35 -4.83 13.25
C ARG A 240 11.53 -6.04 12.36
N SER A 241 10.50 -6.86 12.25
CA SER A 241 10.58 -8.12 11.51
C SER A 241 10.27 -7.96 10.00
N HIS A 242 9.53 -6.92 9.60
CA HIS A 242 9.19 -6.66 8.21
C HIS A 242 10.05 -5.51 7.61
N PRO A 243 10.81 -5.75 6.52
CA PRO A 243 11.56 -4.70 5.85
C PRO A 243 10.64 -3.75 5.06
N SER A 244 11.19 -2.65 4.55
CA SER A 244 10.46 -1.74 3.66
C SER A 244 10.10 -2.37 2.34
N GLU A 245 9.18 -1.77 1.60
CA GLU A 245 9.18 -2.00 0.16
C GLU A 245 10.54 -1.58 -0.42
N SER A 246 11.03 -2.31 -1.41
CA SER A 246 12.22 -1.91 -2.16
C SER A 246 11.93 -0.66 -2.99
N PHE A 247 12.93 0.18 -3.20
CA PHE A 247 12.85 1.36 -4.06
C PHE A 247 14.07 1.47 -4.96
N TYR A 248 13.96 2.28 -6.00
CA TYR A 248 15.06 2.58 -6.90
C TYR A 248 15.76 3.88 -6.54
N VAL A 249 17.05 3.93 -6.82
CA VAL A 249 17.82 5.18 -6.87
C VAL A 249 18.35 5.33 -8.29
N MET A 250 18.04 6.45 -8.93
CA MET A 250 18.45 6.78 -10.29
C MET A 250 19.43 7.95 -10.28
N PHE A 251 20.61 7.69 -10.80
CA PHE A 251 21.73 8.63 -10.89
C PHE A 251 21.84 9.20 -12.30
N ASN A 252 21.94 10.52 -12.42
CA ASN A 252 22.41 11.16 -13.62
C ASN A 252 23.94 11.01 -13.72
N GLY A 253 24.42 10.18 -14.64
CA GLY A 253 25.84 9.97 -14.96
C GLY A 253 26.40 10.97 -15.98
N GLY A 254 25.72 12.11 -16.15
CA GLY A 254 26.20 13.23 -16.96
C GLY A 254 25.41 13.53 -18.23
N LEU A 255 24.17 13.08 -18.29
CA LEU A 255 23.20 13.45 -19.31
C LEU A 255 22.83 14.93 -19.23
N ALA A 256 22.40 15.48 -20.36
CA ALA A 256 21.64 16.72 -20.36
C ALA A 256 20.27 16.47 -19.68
N LEU A 257 19.72 17.52 -19.07
CA LEU A 257 18.46 17.43 -18.32
C LEU A 257 17.33 16.79 -19.14
N ALA A 258 17.18 17.16 -20.42
CA ALA A 258 16.15 16.60 -21.30
C ALA A 258 16.32 15.09 -21.51
N ASP A 259 17.56 14.61 -21.69
CA ASP A 259 17.84 13.18 -21.86
C ASP A 259 17.66 12.40 -20.55
N PHE A 260 17.96 13.02 -19.41
CA PHE A 260 17.71 12.42 -18.09
C PHE A 260 16.20 12.33 -17.80
N SER A 261 15.43 13.37 -18.14
CA SER A 261 13.97 13.34 -18.07
C SER A 261 13.39 12.26 -18.98
N GLU A 262 13.93 12.05 -20.19
CA GLU A 262 13.50 10.96 -21.08
C GLU A 262 13.75 9.58 -20.45
N ALA A 263 14.95 9.34 -19.92
CA ALA A 263 15.28 8.07 -19.24
C ALA A 263 14.36 7.77 -18.05
N LEU A 264 14.01 8.82 -17.28
CA LEU A 264 13.05 8.73 -16.19
C LEU A 264 11.63 8.45 -16.70
N LEU A 265 11.19 9.19 -17.72
CA LEU A 265 9.87 9.00 -18.31
C LEU A 265 9.71 7.60 -18.90
N ASP A 266 10.74 6.98 -19.48
CA ASP A 266 10.66 5.59 -19.94
C ASP A 266 10.30 4.63 -18.79
N ARG A 267 10.86 4.86 -17.58
CA ARG A 267 10.50 4.07 -16.39
C ARG A 267 9.10 4.40 -15.88
N VAL A 268 8.76 5.68 -15.77
CA VAL A 268 7.48 6.15 -15.20
C VAL A 268 6.29 5.89 -16.17
N SER A 269 6.51 5.95 -17.48
CA SER A 269 5.51 5.78 -18.54
C SER A 269 5.45 4.37 -19.13
N SER A 270 6.34 3.46 -18.69
CA SER A 270 6.28 2.03 -19.06
C SER A 270 5.03 1.36 -18.48
N PHE A 271 3.91 1.47 -19.19
CA PHE A 271 2.84 0.48 -19.16
C PHE A 271 3.21 -0.60 -20.21
N PRO A 272 3.45 -1.86 -19.81
CA PRO A 272 2.44 -2.63 -19.10
C PRO A 272 3.01 -3.50 -17.98
N VAL A 273 2.67 -3.19 -16.73
CA VAL A 273 2.46 -4.27 -15.75
C VAL A 273 0.96 -4.49 -15.68
N ALA A 274 0.56 -5.73 -15.98
CA ALA A 274 -0.76 -6.23 -15.64
C ALA A 274 -1.03 -5.84 -14.17
N PRO A 275 -2.23 -5.33 -13.84
CA PRO A 275 -2.52 -4.82 -12.50
C PRO A 275 -2.06 -5.82 -11.43
N PRO A 276 -1.57 -5.36 -10.26
CA PRO A 276 -1.18 -6.26 -9.18
C PRO A 276 -2.32 -7.27 -8.98
N SER A 277 -2.02 -8.56 -9.11
CA SER A 277 -2.98 -9.64 -8.87
C SER A 277 -3.22 -9.76 -7.37
N SER A 278 -3.88 -8.75 -6.82
CA SER A 278 -4.74 -8.87 -5.66
C SER A 278 -6.12 -8.45 -6.16
N THR A 279 -6.76 -9.29 -6.98
CA THR A 279 -8.19 -9.14 -7.24
C THR A 279 -8.90 -9.21 -5.90
N LEU A 280 -9.39 -8.09 -5.41
CA LEU A 280 -10.33 -8.12 -4.30
C LEU A 280 -11.51 -9.00 -4.75
N PRO A 281 -11.84 -10.07 -4.02
CA PRO A 281 -12.92 -10.95 -4.45
C PRO A 281 -14.24 -10.16 -4.43
N VAL A 282 -15.13 -10.52 -5.35
CA VAL A 282 -16.52 -10.10 -5.27
C VAL A 282 -17.10 -10.46 -3.91
N ILE A 283 -18.00 -9.64 -3.37
CA ILE A 283 -18.69 -9.91 -2.11
C ILE A 283 -20.10 -10.37 -2.48
N ALA A 284 -20.38 -11.65 -2.27
CA ALA A 284 -21.73 -12.19 -2.37
C ALA A 284 -22.51 -11.86 -1.09
N SER A 285 -23.75 -11.41 -1.23
CA SER A 285 -24.65 -11.20 -0.10
C SER A 285 -26.04 -11.72 -0.48
N ALA A 286 -26.46 -12.82 0.13
CA ALA A 286 -27.75 -13.47 -0.06
C ALA A 286 -28.85 -12.91 0.87
N GLY A 287 -28.45 -12.08 1.84
CA GLY A 287 -29.32 -11.51 2.87
C GLY A 287 -29.34 -12.36 4.15
N GLU A 288 -29.96 -11.83 5.20
CA GLU A 288 -30.14 -12.56 6.46
C GLU A 288 -31.22 -13.64 6.33
N ASP A 289 -31.12 -14.68 7.15
CA ASP A 289 -32.17 -15.70 7.30
C ASP A 289 -33.50 -15.08 7.74
N ARG A 290 -34.61 -15.60 7.19
CA ARG A 290 -35.95 -15.03 7.43
C ARG A 290 -36.99 -16.10 7.69
N VAL A 291 -38.06 -15.65 8.32
CA VAL A 291 -39.31 -16.40 8.44
C VAL A 291 -40.25 -15.89 7.36
N ALA A 292 -40.94 -16.80 6.67
CA ALA A 292 -41.86 -16.44 5.62
C ALA A 292 -43.13 -17.29 5.65
N ARG A 293 -44.25 -16.68 5.26
CA ARG A 293 -45.54 -17.35 5.20
C ARG A 293 -45.58 -18.45 4.13
N LEU A 294 -46.22 -19.57 4.46
CA LEU A 294 -46.48 -20.64 3.50
C LEU A 294 -47.40 -20.17 2.38
N GLY A 295 -47.07 -20.49 1.13
CA GLY A 295 -47.88 -20.14 -0.03
C GLY A 295 -47.82 -18.67 -0.45
N SER A 296 -46.92 -17.86 0.13
CA SER A 296 -46.61 -16.52 -0.37
C SER A 296 -45.34 -16.55 -1.23
N THR A 297 -45.25 -15.63 -2.20
CA THR A 297 -44.05 -15.53 -3.05
C THR A 297 -42.92 -14.88 -2.25
N ILE A 298 -41.78 -15.57 -2.18
CA ILE A 298 -40.58 -15.12 -1.48
C ILE A 298 -39.57 -14.63 -2.51
N ALA A 299 -39.06 -13.42 -2.31
CA ALA A 299 -37.98 -12.85 -3.09
C ALA A 299 -36.62 -13.10 -2.41
N LEU A 300 -35.68 -13.64 -3.17
CA LEU A 300 -34.26 -13.71 -2.86
C LEU A 300 -33.60 -12.48 -3.46
N ASP A 301 -32.80 -11.75 -2.69
CA ASP A 301 -32.25 -10.46 -3.09
C ASP A 301 -30.72 -10.40 -2.89
N ALA A 302 -29.99 -10.34 -4.01
CA ALA A 302 -28.54 -10.18 -4.02
C ALA A 302 -28.09 -8.72 -4.17
N SER A 303 -28.98 -7.74 -4.01
CA SER A 303 -28.69 -6.31 -4.25
C SER A 303 -27.57 -5.73 -3.38
N ALA A 304 -27.33 -6.32 -2.21
CA ALA A 304 -26.23 -5.96 -1.32
C ALA A 304 -24.86 -6.55 -1.75
N SER A 305 -24.83 -7.40 -2.78
CA SER A 305 -23.58 -7.91 -3.34
C SER A 305 -22.81 -6.76 -4.00
N SER A 306 -21.48 -6.76 -3.86
CA SER A 306 -20.65 -5.67 -4.34
C SER A 306 -19.34 -6.17 -4.94
N ASP A 307 -18.79 -5.34 -5.82
CA ASP A 307 -17.49 -5.55 -6.40
C ASP A 307 -16.57 -4.38 -6.02
N PRO A 308 -15.70 -4.55 -5.00
CA PRO A 308 -14.73 -3.53 -4.62
C PRO A 308 -13.69 -3.24 -5.71
N GLN A 309 -13.52 -4.14 -6.68
CA GLN A 309 -12.59 -4.02 -7.78
C GLN A 309 -13.20 -4.58 -9.07
N PRO A 310 -13.86 -3.73 -9.89
CA PRO A 310 -14.58 -4.15 -11.09
C PRO A 310 -13.82 -5.17 -11.95
N GLY A 311 -14.37 -6.37 -12.06
CA GLY A 311 -13.82 -7.45 -12.88
C GLY A 311 -14.00 -7.27 -14.40
N PRO A 312 -13.56 -8.27 -15.19
CA PRO A 312 -13.66 -8.25 -16.65
C PRO A 312 -15.10 -8.29 -17.19
N SER A 313 -16.09 -8.58 -16.35
CA SER A 313 -17.51 -8.61 -16.69
C SER A 313 -18.37 -8.01 -15.56
N PRO A 314 -19.56 -7.48 -15.88
CA PRO A 314 -20.52 -7.10 -14.85
C PRO A 314 -20.87 -8.29 -13.95
N LEU A 315 -21.32 -8.00 -12.71
CA LEU A 315 -21.74 -9.03 -11.77
C LEU A 315 -22.83 -9.93 -12.37
N SER A 316 -22.56 -11.23 -12.31
CA SER A 316 -23.48 -12.30 -12.66
C SER A 316 -23.90 -13.04 -11.39
N TYR A 317 -25.15 -13.49 -11.37
CA TYR A 317 -25.80 -14.09 -10.20
C TYR A 317 -26.32 -15.47 -10.56
N ASN A 318 -26.25 -16.40 -9.62
CA ASN A 318 -26.91 -17.69 -9.76
C ASN A 318 -27.32 -18.23 -8.40
N TRP A 319 -28.61 -18.52 -8.27
CA TRP A 319 -29.26 -19.05 -7.08
C TRP A 319 -29.49 -20.55 -7.23
N THR A 320 -29.07 -21.31 -6.24
CA THR A 320 -29.25 -22.76 -6.20
C THR A 320 -29.86 -23.18 -4.88
N GLN A 321 -30.96 -23.92 -4.93
CA GLN A 321 -31.53 -24.49 -3.72
C GLN A 321 -30.65 -25.65 -3.23
N THR A 322 -30.26 -25.63 -1.95
CA THR A 322 -29.40 -26.64 -1.33
C THR A 322 -30.15 -27.49 -0.30
N VAL A 323 -31.19 -26.93 0.34
CA VAL A 323 -31.99 -27.62 1.38
C VAL A 323 -33.49 -27.40 1.15
N GLY A 324 -34.29 -28.39 1.57
CA GLY A 324 -35.74 -28.31 1.60
C GLY A 324 -36.43 -28.99 0.42
N THR A 325 -37.75 -28.89 0.39
CA THR A 325 -38.57 -29.41 -0.72
C THR A 325 -38.24 -28.61 -1.99
N ALA A 326 -38.02 -29.28 -3.12
CA ALA A 326 -37.66 -28.61 -4.36
C ALA A 326 -38.71 -27.57 -4.80
N VAL A 327 -38.27 -26.34 -5.08
CA VAL A 327 -39.10 -25.25 -5.61
C VAL A 327 -38.62 -24.79 -6.98
N SER A 328 -39.53 -24.22 -7.77
CA SER A 328 -39.16 -23.57 -9.03
C SER A 328 -38.70 -22.14 -8.76
N LEU A 329 -37.46 -21.82 -9.13
CA LEU A 329 -36.92 -20.46 -9.08
C LEU A 329 -37.25 -19.70 -10.36
N VAL A 330 -37.94 -18.56 -10.23
CA VAL A 330 -38.10 -17.59 -11.32
C VAL A 330 -37.01 -16.54 -11.21
N GLY A 331 -36.21 -16.36 -12.27
CA GLY A 331 -35.09 -15.43 -12.26
C GLY A 331 -33.87 -15.94 -11.47
N GLY A 332 -33.68 -17.27 -11.38
CA GLY A 332 -32.57 -17.86 -10.62
C GLY A 332 -31.17 -17.41 -11.07
N ASN A 333 -31.01 -16.84 -12.26
CA ASN A 333 -29.76 -16.26 -12.76
C ASN A 333 -29.74 -14.71 -12.76
N GLN A 334 -30.66 -14.08 -12.01
CA GLN A 334 -30.78 -12.64 -11.89
C GLN A 334 -30.41 -12.19 -10.47
N GLN A 335 -30.16 -10.89 -10.29
CA GLN A 335 -29.89 -10.30 -8.98
C GLN A 335 -31.04 -10.54 -7.99
N THR A 336 -32.27 -10.57 -8.47
CA THR A 336 -33.47 -10.93 -7.69
C THR A 336 -34.11 -12.18 -8.27
N ALA A 337 -34.30 -13.20 -7.45
CA ALA A 337 -35.02 -14.42 -7.80
C ALA A 337 -36.26 -14.58 -6.91
N ASN A 338 -37.24 -15.35 -7.35
CA ASN A 338 -38.45 -15.61 -6.57
C ASN A 338 -38.82 -17.08 -6.55
N PHE A 339 -39.42 -17.53 -5.45
CA PHE A 339 -39.96 -18.88 -5.31
C PHE A 339 -41.26 -18.90 -4.49
N LEU A 340 -41.98 -20.01 -4.59
CA LEU A 340 -43.24 -20.24 -3.88
C LEU A 340 -43.16 -21.56 -3.10
N PRO A 341 -43.05 -21.53 -1.76
CA PRO A 341 -43.08 -22.75 -0.95
C PRO A 341 -44.51 -23.25 -0.78
N ASN A 342 -44.75 -24.52 -1.11
CA ASN A 342 -46.06 -25.19 -0.93
C ASN A 342 -46.07 -26.18 0.23
N VAL A 343 -44.92 -26.40 0.88
CA VAL A 343 -44.77 -27.31 2.02
C VAL A 343 -44.04 -26.56 3.15
N PRO A 344 -44.46 -26.68 4.42
CA PRO A 344 -43.70 -26.18 5.56
C PRO A 344 -42.29 -26.78 5.62
N GLY A 345 -41.32 -26.02 6.10
CA GLY A 345 -39.95 -26.46 6.28
C GLY A 345 -38.92 -25.36 6.00
N ASN A 346 -37.66 -25.73 6.09
CA ASN A 346 -36.54 -24.83 5.80
C ASN A 346 -36.15 -24.94 4.32
N TYR A 347 -35.96 -23.78 3.70
CA TYR A 347 -35.51 -23.64 2.32
C TYR A 347 -34.20 -22.83 2.32
N THR A 348 -33.08 -23.50 2.04
CA THR A 348 -31.76 -22.84 1.96
C THR A 348 -31.36 -22.69 0.51
N PHE A 349 -30.86 -21.50 0.16
CA PHE A 349 -30.37 -21.16 -1.16
C PHE A 349 -28.94 -20.65 -1.07
N ASN A 350 -28.07 -21.21 -1.91
CA ASN A 350 -26.72 -20.71 -2.12
C ASN A 350 -26.70 -19.77 -3.33
N LEU A 351 -26.25 -18.55 -3.10
CA LEU A 351 -25.99 -17.52 -4.09
C LEU A 351 -24.52 -17.62 -4.53
N SER A 352 -24.26 -17.75 -5.82
CA SER A 352 -22.94 -17.48 -6.39
C SER A 352 -22.95 -16.15 -7.16
N VAL A 353 -21.99 -15.28 -6.86
CA VAL A 353 -21.77 -14.00 -7.56
C VAL A 353 -20.41 -14.02 -8.23
N SER A 354 -20.31 -13.62 -9.50
CA SER A 354 -19.05 -13.56 -10.24
C SER A 354 -18.94 -12.34 -11.14
N ASP A 355 -17.75 -11.74 -11.21
CA ASP A 355 -17.35 -10.65 -12.11
C ASP A 355 -16.58 -11.17 -13.36
N GLY A 356 -16.53 -12.50 -13.55
CA GLY A 356 -15.77 -13.16 -14.62
C GLY A 356 -14.29 -13.40 -14.30
N ALA A 357 -13.78 -12.92 -13.16
CA ALA A 357 -12.43 -13.20 -12.66
C ALA A 357 -12.43 -13.95 -11.32
N THR A 358 -13.31 -13.57 -10.40
CA THR A 358 -13.53 -14.18 -9.10
C THR A 358 -14.99 -14.61 -8.93
N THR A 359 -15.21 -15.54 -8.02
CA THR A 359 -16.57 -16.00 -7.66
C THR A 359 -16.62 -16.16 -6.15
N SER A 360 -17.65 -15.59 -5.54
CA SER A 360 -17.93 -15.75 -4.11
C SER A 360 -19.33 -16.30 -3.89
N TYR A 361 -19.55 -16.81 -2.69
CA TYR A 361 -20.77 -17.50 -2.30
C TYR A 361 -21.32 -16.94 -1.00
N ASP A 362 -22.64 -16.96 -0.87
CA ASP A 362 -23.34 -16.68 0.38
C ASP A 362 -24.63 -17.52 0.43
N GLU A 363 -25.14 -17.80 1.62
CA GLU A 363 -26.34 -18.60 1.81
C GLU A 363 -27.42 -17.83 2.56
N VAL A 364 -28.68 -18.12 2.24
CA VAL A 364 -29.84 -17.62 2.98
C VAL A 364 -30.84 -18.75 3.20
N THR A 365 -31.39 -18.82 4.41
CA THR A 365 -32.41 -19.78 4.80
C THR A 365 -33.74 -19.10 5.10
N TYR A 366 -34.80 -19.65 4.52
CA TYR A 366 -36.18 -19.28 4.82
C TYR A 366 -36.86 -20.39 5.62
N THR A 367 -37.27 -20.06 6.84
CA THR A 367 -38.11 -20.92 7.69
C THR A 367 -39.57 -20.66 7.35
N VAL A 368 -40.25 -21.68 6.83
CA VAL A 368 -41.67 -21.60 6.44
C VAL A 368 -42.48 -22.48 7.40
N PRO A 369 -43.17 -21.91 8.40
CA PRO A 369 -43.93 -22.70 9.37
C PRO A 369 -45.24 -23.23 8.77
N ASN A 370 -45.93 -24.06 9.56
CA ASN A 370 -47.32 -24.39 9.29
C ASN A 370 -48.17 -23.11 9.33
N ILE A 371 -49.21 -23.02 8.49
CA ILE A 371 -50.14 -21.89 8.57
C ILE A 371 -50.81 -21.91 9.96
N GLY A 372 -50.52 -20.88 10.75
CA GLY A 372 -51.02 -20.72 12.11
C GLY A 372 -49.98 -20.94 13.21
N ASP A 373 -48.80 -21.49 12.90
CA ASP A 373 -47.65 -21.57 13.80
C ASP A 373 -46.83 -20.29 13.63
N VAL A 374 -47.03 -19.35 14.54
CA VAL A 374 -46.52 -17.97 14.47
C VAL A 374 -45.28 -17.79 15.36
N ASP A 375 -45.17 -18.55 16.45
CA ASP A 375 -44.00 -18.52 17.32
C ASP A 375 -42.92 -19.55 16.97
N LEU A 376 -43.18 -20.41 15.97
CA LEU A 376 -42.21 -21.33 15.34
C LEU A 376 -41.79 -22.49 16.25
N ASP A 377 -42.64 -22.87 17.21
CA ASP A 377 -42.36 -24.01 18.09
C ASP A 377 -42.75 -25.37 17.46
N GLY A 378 -43.40 -25.34 16.30
CA GLY A 378 -43.77 -26.52 15.51
C GLY A 378 -45.18 -27.03 15.80
N ASP A 379 -45.93 -26.38 16.69
CA ASP A 379 -47.34 -26.65 16.91
C ASP A 379 -48.21 -25.39 16.72
N ILE A 380 -49.53 -25.55 16.88
CA ILE A 380 -50.49 -24.45 16.75
C ILE A 380 -51.32 -24.47 18.01
N ASP A 381 -51.19 -23.42 18.82
CA ASP A 381 -51.79 -23.34 20.13
C ASP A 381 -52.41 -21.95 20.44
N ARG A 382 -52.64 -21.67 21.73
CA ARG A 382 -53.25 -20.42 22.17
C ARG A 382 -52.31 -19.22 22.08
N ILE A 383 -51.00 -19.43 22.11
CA ILE A 383 -49.97 -18.41 22.03
C ILE A 383 -49.96 -17.86 20.61
N ASP A 384 -50.03 -18.70 19.57
CA ASP A 384 -50.14 -18.23 18.19
C ASP A 384 -51.37 -17.37 17.96
N VAL A 385 -52.53 -17.85 18.42
CA VAL A 385 -53.79 -17.11 18.32
C VAL A 385 -53.68 -15.78 19.06
N ALA A 386 -53.01 -15.75 20.22
CA ALA A 386 -52.79 -14.52 20.97
C ALA A 386 -51.83 -13.56 20.25
N LEU A 387 -50.77 -14.05 19.61
CA LEU A 387 -49.82 -13.25 18.84
C LEU A 387 -50.47 -12.62 17.59
N ILE A 388 -51.36 -13.35 16.93
CA ILE A 388 -52.13 -12.81 15.80
C ILE A 388 -53.10 -11.72 16.27
N LEU A 389 -53.87 -11.97 17.34
CA LEU A 389 -54.77 -10.98 17.91
C LEU A 389 -54.02 -9.74 18.40
N LEU A 390 -52.83 -9.92 18.99
CA LEU A 390 -51.96 -8.82 19.38
C LEU A 390 -51.51 -8.03 18.15
N GLY A 391 -51.07 -8.72 17.09
CA GLY A 391 -50.73 -8.13 15.79
C GLY A 391 -51.87 -7.31 15.21
N ALA A 392 -53.10 -7.82 15.20
CA ALA A 392 -54.28 -7.10 14.72
C ALA A 392 -54.55 -5.80 15.49
N THR A 393 -54.14 -5.71 16.75
CA THR A 393 -54.32 -4.48 17.56
C THR A 393 -53.15 -3.50 17.45
N GLN A 394 -51.92 -4.01 17.37
CA GLN A 394 -50.70 -3.17 17.45
C GLN A 394 -50.09 -2.86 16.10
N SER A 395 -50.26 -3.74 15.11
CA SER A 395 -49.65 -3.64 13.78
C SER A 395 -50.55 -4.31 12.73
N PRO A 396 -51.76 -3.77 12.47
CA PRO A 396 -52.75 -4.43 11.62
C PRO A 396 -52.34 -4.50 10.15
N ASN A 397 -51.42 -3.67 9.67
CA ASN A 397 -50.94 -3.74 8.30
C ASN A 397 -49.82 -4.78 8.20
N ALA A 398 -50.06 -5.86 7.45
CA ALA A 398 -49.09 -6.91 7.26
C ALA A 398 -47.99 -6.46 6.29
N VAL A 399 -46.74 -6.77 6.61
CA VAL A 399 -45.65 -6.69 5.63
C VAL A 399 -45.67 -7.93 4.74
N ALA A 400 -44.99 -7.87 3.59
CA ALA A 400 -44.87 -9.03 2.71
C ALA A 400 -44.29 -10.24 3.49
N ASN A 401 -44.90 -11.41 3.31
CA ASN A 401 -44.56 -12.67 3.99
C ASN A 401 -44.76 -12.70 5.51
N ASP A 402 -45.50 -11.76 6.11
CA ASP A 402 -45.87 -11.80 7.53
C ASP A 402 -46.68 -13.07 7.83
N VAL A 403 -46.18 -13.90 8.74
CA VAL A 403 -46.81 -15.18 9.13
C VAL A 403 -48.13 -15.02 9.88
N ARG A 404 -48.45 -13.80 10.35
CA ARG A 404 -49.70 -13.48 11.06
C ARG A 404 -50.86 -13.11 10.13
N ASP A 405 -50.58 -12.81 8.86
CA ASP A 405 -51.59 -12.57 7.82
C ASP A 405 -51.89 -13.89 7.09
N LEU A 406 -52.73 -14.71 7.70
CA LEU A 406 -52.90 -16.11 7.28
C LEU A 406 -53.65 -16.23 5.96
N ASP A 407 -54.57 -15.30 5.68
CA ASP A 407 -55.31 -15.26 4.41
C ASP A 407 -54.58 -14.47 3.31
N GLY A 408 -53.54 -13.71 3.66
CA GLY A 408 -52.69 -13.00 2.72
C GLY A 408 -53.33 -11.75 2.12
N ASN A 409 -54.33 -11.18 2.79
CA ASN A 409 -55.04 -10.00 2.30
C ASN A 409 -54.30 -8.67 2.58
N GLY A 410 -53.15 -8.73 3.26
CA GLY A 410 -52.32 -7.57 3.63
C GLY A 410 -52.70 -6.95 4.98
N VAL A 411 -53.66 -7.51 5.71
CA VAL A 411 -54.16 -6.99 6.98
C VAL A 411 -54.31 -8.12 8.01
N ILE A 412 -53.69 -7.96 9.17
CA ILE A 412 -53.82 -8.89 10.30
C ILE A 412 -55.10 -8.57 11.06
N THR A 413 -56.01 -9.55 11.14
CA THR A 413 -57.34 -9.40 11.73
C THR A 413 -57.71 -10.54 12.68
N SER A 414 -58.88 -10.44 13.31
CA SER A 414 -59.45 -11.55 14.09
C SER A 414 -59.87 -12.74 13.21
N ASN A 415 -60.04 -12.55 11.90
CA ASN A 415 -60.27 -13.67 10.98
C ASN A 415 -59.01 -14.53 10.87
N ASP A 416 -57.82 -13.95 10.80
CA ASP A 416 -56.54 -14.68 10.81
C ASP A 416 -56.40 -15.52 12.08
N ALA A 417 -56.69 -14.92 13.23
CA ALA A 417 -56.69 -15.65 14.51
C ALA A 417 -57.71 -16.81 14.52
N SER A 418 -58.84 -16.64 13.83
CA SER A 418 -59.83 -17.71 13.68
C SER A 418 -59.34 -18.83 12.77
N ILE A 419 -58.57 -18.51 11.72
CA ILE A 419 -57.92 -19.51 10.84
C ILE A 419 -56.91 -20.34 11.65
N ALA A 420 -56.05 -19.71 12.44
CA ALA A 420 -55.10 -20.41 13.31
C ALA A 420 -55.83 -21.31 14.32
N LYS A 421 -56.88 -20.80 14.96
CA LYS A 421 -57.68 -21.54 15.94
C LYS A 421 -58.31 -22.82 15.38
N VAL A 422 -58.76 -22.81 14.12
CA VAL A 422 -59.32 -24.02 13.47
C VAL A 422 -58.24 -25.05 13.17
N ARG A 423 -56.99 -24.63 12.99
CA ARG A 423 -55.83 -25.47 12.69
C ARG A 423 -55.06 -25.94 13.93
N CYS A 424 -55.50 -25.53 15.10
CA CYS A 424 -54.90 -25.85 16.38
C CYS A 424 -54.65 -27.36 16.56
N SER A 425 -53.39 -27.73 16.79
CA SER A 425 -52.96 -29.11 16.97
C SER A 425 -52.91 -29.53 18.44
N LEU A 426 -52.92 -28.58 19.38
CA LEU A 426 -52.95 -28.82 20.83
C LEU A 426 -54.28 -28.49 21.52
N ARG A 427 -54.51 -29.07 22.71
CA ARG A 427 -55.81 -29.11 23.41
C ARG A 427 -56.31 -27.75 23.96
N LEU A 428 -55.59 -26.64 23.77
CA LEU A 428 -55.76 -25.40 24.54
C LEU A 428 -56.19 -24.14 23.75
N CYS A 429 -56.64 -24.24 22.49
CA CYS A 429 -57.07 -23.08 21.69
C CYS A 429 -58.42 -22.45 22.07
N TYR A 430 -59.07 -22.92 23.13
CA TYR A 430 -60.24 -22.26 23.71
C TYR A 430 -59.87 -21.71 25.09
N PRO A 431 -60.21 -20.44 25.41
CA PRO A 431 -60.24 -20.03 26.79
C PRO A 431 -61.18 -20.98 27.53
N THR A 432 -60.72 -21.62 28.60
CA THR A 432 -61.63 -22.26 29.55
C THR A 432 -62.63 -21.20 29.96
N ARG A 433 -63.90 -21.33 29.53
CA ARG A 433 -64.99 -20.47 30.01
C ARG A 433 -64.94 -20.54 31.54
N ARG A 434 -64.55 -19.44 32.18
CA ARG A 434 -64.79 -19.22 33.60
C ARG A 434 -66.16 -18.62 33.77
#